data_AF-A0A5C7LF62-F1
#
_entry.id   AF-A0A5C7LF62-F1
#
_cell.length_a   1.000
_cell.length_b   1.000
_cell.length_c   1.000
_cell.angle_alpha   90.00
_cell.angle_beta   90.00
_cell.angle_gamma   90.00
#
_symmetry.space_group_name_H-M   'P 1'
#
loop_
_entity.id
_entity.type
_entity.pdbx_description
1 polymer ?
#
loop_
_entity_poly.entity_id
_entity_poly.type
_entity_poly.pdbx_seq_one_letter_code
_entity_poly.pdbx_strand_id
1 'polypeptide(L)'
;MRPFRGERAFTDEVITPEVSLTIPAVLAAFTIISEDISSLPLLLYAQRGKNKFRAYDNPYYRLLKDQPNEEHSSMVFREIMLGHLLGWGNFYGQLITDKRGTVQEIYPLRPDKMEVTRVKGEKVYAYNTVDGRKRVFLKDEILHIPAFSFDGMIGYSRIAMMRNAIGLARAAENFGSKFFKNDARPGVALKSKKKLTPDGIQMLRESFMEVYSGQENRWKVGVLEEDMDLVTIGLPPEDAQFIETQNWTITQFARGFRIPLFMLGMTEGSSNWGSGIDSQEQWYVAHTLRPWTTRIEESLNLQILLPDERRDYFFEHLFADLLRGDLSTRYEAYVKAINNGIMNPNEARSRENMNPYAGGDLYTRPANMVPVTGNNTASTDPTATNALEPLWKEAVNRVVKRELNDLQGAVKRFLVKGNLDEYQKWCGKFYSVDHVEFMSNQFQPLIEAQDNLFGVGLDLEEVVNKYLTSRLSVLDGMDVDELNNTMDAWQKTLPTELLERIITAVHEEMVYE
;
A
#
# COMPACT_ATOMS: atom_id res chain seq x y z
N MET A 1 -2.51 38.96 -14.53
CA MET A 1 -3.65 38.64 -13.64
C MET A 1 -3.37 39.17 -12.25
N ARG A 2 -4.44 39.55 -11.52
CA ARG A 2 -4.32 40.06 -10.15
C ARG A 2 -4.30 38.90 -9.15
N PRO A 3 -3.53 39.01 -8.06
CA PRO A 3 -3.52 37.99 -7.03
C PRO A 3 -4.85 37.95 -6.28
N PHE A 4 -5.21 36.77 -5.77
CA PHE A 4 -6.31 36.63 -4.82
C PHE A 4 -5.95 37.37 -3.52
N ARG A 5 -6.67 38.45 -3.22
CA ARG A 5 -6.52 39.25 -1.99
C ARG A 5 -7.71 39.07 -1.03
N GLY A 6 -8.60 38.15 -1.36
CA GLY A 6 -9.88 37.95 -0.72
C GLY A 6 -11.05 38.25 -1.64
N GLU A 7 -12.09 37.43 -1.55
CA GLU A 7 -13.32 37.58 -2.32
C GLU A 7 -14.54 37.48 -1.41
N ARG A 8 -15.62 38.16 -1.80
CA ARG A 8 -16.87 38.14 -1.06
C ARG A 8 -17.64 36.84 -1.34
N ALA A 9 -18.06 36.16 -0.28
CA ALA A 9 -18.95 35.00 -0.34
C ALA A 9 -20.42 35.45 -0.46
N PHE A 10 -21.33 34.53 -0.78
CA PHE A 10 -22.77 34.82 -0.81
C PHE A 10 -23.36 35.23 0.54
N THR A 11 -22.67 34.94 1.64
CA THR A 11 -23.02 35.40 2.99
C THR A 11 -22.54 36.82 3.29
N ASP A 12 -22.06 37.55 2.27
CA ASP A 12 -21.43 38.88 2.36
C ASP A 12 -20.11 38.96 3.13
N GLU A 13 -19.64 37.82 3.66
CA GLU A 13 -18.36 37.71 4.33
C GLU A 13 -17.19 37.78 3.33
N VAL A 14 -16.16 38.55 3.66
CA VAL A 14 -14.92 38.60 2.88
C VAL A 14 -14.02 37.45 3.33
N ILE A 15 -13.71 36.55 2.41
CA ILE A 15 -12.90 35.37 2.68
C ILE A 15 -11.49 35.58 2.15
N THR A 16 -10.51 35.54 3.05
CA THR A 16 -9.08 35.48 2.74
C THR A 16 -8.50 34.15 3.24
N PRO A 17 -7.28 33.76 2.82
CA PRO A 17 -6.61 32.60 3.39
C PRO A 17 -6.47 32.68 4.92
N GLU A 18 -6.13 33.85 5.46
CA GLU A 18 -6.00 34.06 6.90
C GLU A 18 -7.34 33.87 7.63
N VAL A 19 -8.43 34.41 7.09
CA VAL A 19 -9.78 34.22 7.65
C VAL A 19 -10.20 32.76 7.54
N SER A 20 -9.83 32.05 6.46
CA SER A 20 -10.19 30.64 6.32
C SER A 20 -9.54 29.74 7.37
N LEU A 21 -8.33 30.09 7.83
CA LEU A 21 -7.62 29.34 8.88
C LEU A 21 -8.24 29.49 10.27
N THR A 22 -9.19 30.41 10.48
CA THR A 22 -9.92 30.46 11.75
C THR A 22 -10.93 29.32 11.88
N ILE A 23 -11.29 28.65 10.77
CA ILE A 23 -12.17 27.48 10.78
C ILE A 23 -11.32 26.24 11.09
N PRO A 24 -11.61 25.50 12.18
CA PRO A 24 -10.77 24.38 12.62
C PRO A 24 -10.54 23.30 11.56
N ALA A 25 -11.57 22.97 10.77
CA ALA A 25 -11.44 21.96 9.71
C ALA A 25 -10.53 22.40 8.55
N VAL A 26 -10.50 23.70 8.23
CA VAL A 26 -9.58 24.24 7.22
C VAL A 26 -8.16 24.31 7.79
N LEU A 27 -8.00 24.75 9.04
CA LEU A 27 -6.72 24.74 9.72
C LEU A 27 -6.11 23.33 9.76
N ALA A 28 -6.88 22.34 10.21
CA ALA A 28 -6.45 20.95 10.24
C ALA A 28 -6.04 20.44 8.85
N ALA A 29 -6.81 20.78 7.82
CA ALA A 29 -6.47 20.40 6.45
C ALA A 29 -5.15 21.02 5.97
N PHE A 30 -4.89 22.28 6.33
CA PHE A 30 -3.63 22.94 6.03
C PHE A 30 -2.48 22.29 6.76
N THR A 31 -2.58 22.13 8.08
CA THR A 31 -1.51 21.60 8.93
C THR A 31 -1.15 20.18 8.53
N ILE A 32 -2.13 19.30 8.33
CA ILE A 32 -1.91 17.91 7.92
C ILE A 32 -1.11 17.87 6.61
N ILE A 33 -1.57 18.55 5.56
CA ILE A 33 -0.86 18.53 4.27
C ILE A 33 0.51 19.21 4.37
N SER A 34 0.61 20.36 5.05
CA SER A 34 1.85 21.12 5.12
C SER A 34 2.92 20.42 5.93
N GLU A 35 2.58 19.90 7.12
CA GLU A 35 3.51 19.23 8.03
C GLU A 35 3.92 17.87 7.46
N ASP A 36 2.98 17.09 6.92
CA ASP A 36 3.28 15.79 6.32
C ASP A 36 4.31 15.94 5.20
N ILE A 37 4.09 16.84 4.24
CA ILE A 37 5.04 17.03 3.14
C ILE A 37 6.33 17.70 3.61
N SER A 38 6.26 18.68 4.52
CA SER A 38 7.45 19.42 4.97
C SER A 38 8.38 18.56 5.82
N SER A 39 7.83 17.54 6.50
CA SER A 39 8.60 16.52 7.21
C SER A 39 9.36 15.57 6.27
N LEU A 40 8.89 15.39 5.04
CA LEU A 40 9.57 14.55 4.05
C LEU A 40 10.89 15.19 3.61
N PRO A 41 12.01 14.45 3.64
CA PRO A 41 13.26 14.95 3.10
C PRO A 41 13.15 15.20 1.59
N LEU A 42 13.36 16.46 1.18
CA LEU A 42 13.52 16.86 -0.21
C LEU A 42 15.00 16.89 -0.56
N LEU A 43 15.44 15.95 -1.39
CA LEU A 43 16.85 15.73 -1.68
C LEU A 43 17.16 15.94 -3.17
N LEU A 44 18.39 16.38 -3.44
CA LEU A 44 18.93 16.37 -4.79
C LEU A 44 19.64 15.03 -5.07
N TYR A 45 19.27 14.41 -6.17
CA TYR A 45 19.88 13.20 -6.69
C TYR A 45 20.66 13.49 -7.97
N ALA A 46 21.75 12.76 -8.16
CA ALA A 46 22.52 12.70 -9.39
C ALA A 46 22.21 11.39 -10.12
N GLN A 47 21.69 11.48 -11.34
CA GLN A 47 21.44 10.38 -12.24
C GLN A 47 22.73 10.00 -12.98
N ARG A 48 23.20 8.76 -12.81
CA ARG A 48 24.34 8.19 -13.54
C ARG A 48 23.92 6.86 -14.15
N GLY A 49 23.53 6.89 -15.42
CA GLY A 49 22.99 5.72 -16.12
C GLY A 49 21.64 5.31 -15.52
N LYS A 50 21.53 4.08 -15.01
CA LYS A 50 20.33 3.58 -14.29
C LYS A 50 20.35 3.91 -12.79
N ASN A 51 21.47 4.38 -12.25
CA ASN A 51 21.66 4.58 -10.83
C ASN A 51 21.40 6.04 -10.44
N LYS A 52 20.82 6.25 -9.26
CA LYS A 52 20.70 7.58 -8.65
C LYS A 52 21.48 7.63 -7.34
N PHE A 53 22.27 8.67 -7.16
CA PHE A 53 23.06 8.89 -5.94
C PHE A 53 22.69 10.21 -5.32
N ARG A 54 22.68 10.32 -3.98
CA ARG A 54 22.51 11.62 -3.32
C ARG A 54 23.67 12.54 -3.70
N ALA A 55 23.34 13.73 -4.18
CA ALA A 55 24.31 14.68 -4.72
C ALA A 55 24.92 15.56 -3.61
N TYR A 56 25.62 14.95 -2.66
CA TYR A 56 26.17 15.66 -1.48
C TYR A 56 27.10 16.83 -1.82
N ASP A 57 27.83 16.72 -2.94
CA ASP A 57 28.80 17.72 -3.38
C ASP A 57 28.16 18.91 -4.10
N ASN A 58 26.86 18.81 -4.47
CA ASN A 58 26.17 19.87 -5.19
C ASN A 58 25.60 20.92 -4.20
N PRO A 59 25.80 22.23 -4.44
CA PRO A 59 25.31 23.28 -3.54
C PRO A 59 23.80 23.23 -3.31
N TYR A 60 23.01 22.84 -4.32
CA TYR A 60 21.55 22.77 -4.21
C TYR A 60 21.07 21.66 -3.27
N TYR A 61 21.91 20.67 -2.96
CA TYR A 61 21.58 19.64 -1.97
C TYR A 61 21.38 20.25 -0.58
N ARG A 62 22.24 21.18 -0.18
CA ARG A 62 22.13 21.87 1.13
C ARG A 62 21.04 22.93 1.14
N LEU A 63 20.86 23.64 0.02
CA LEU A 63 19.88 24.70 -0.15
C LEU A 63 18.47 24.25 0.28
N LEU A 64 17.99 23.13 -0.25
CA LEU A 64 16.63 22.66 0.04
C LEU A 64 16.54 21.68 1.20
N LYS A 65 17.63 20.98 1.55
CA LYS A 65 17.62 20.01 2.65
C LYS A 65 17.80 20.67 4.02
N ASP A 66 18.70 21.64 4.13
CA ASP A 66 19.16 22.15 5.41
C ASP A 66 18.60 23.56 5.65
N GLN A 67 18.96 24.51 4.78
CA GLN A 67 18.69 25.93 5.00
C GLN A 67 18.53 26.68 3.66
N PRO A 68 17.29 27.01 3.26
CA PRO A 68 17.04 27.74 2.01
C PRO A 68 17.34 29.24 2.11
N ASN A 69 17.41 29.80 3.31
CA ASN A 69 17.81 31.19 3.57
C ASN A 69 18.28 31.33 5.03
N GLU A 70 18.87 32.47 5.39
CA GLU A 70 19.37 32.70 6.75
C GLU A 70 18.29 32.63 7.85
N GLU A 71 17.03 32.91 7.53
CA GLU A 71 15.93 33.07 8.49
C GLU A 71 15.17 31.77 8.80
N HIS A 72 15.12 30.84 7.85
CA HIS A 72 14.22 29.68 7.90
C HIS A 72 14.99 28.37 7.81
N SER A 73 14.58 27.40 8.64
CA SER A 73 14.94 26.01 8.40
C SER A 73 14.21 25.49 7.16
N SER A 74 14.77 24.43 6.57
CA SER A 74 14.18 23.75 5.42
C SER A 74 12.70 23.34 5.62
N MET A 75 12.34 22.85 6.82
CA MET A 75 10.96 22.48 7.15
C MET A 75 10.03 23.69 7.17
N VAL A 76 10.41 24.76 7.88
CA VAL A 76 9.60 25.98 7.99
C VAL A 76 9.39 26.62 6.61
N PHE A 77 10.43 26.66 5.78
CA PHE A 77 10.31 27.16 4.41
C PHE A 77 9.31 26.33 3.58
N ARG A 78 9.36 25.00 3.67
CA ARG A 78 8.42 24.12 2.97
C ARG A 78 6.98 24.27 3.47
N GLU A 79 6.79 24.51 4.77
CA GLU A 79 5.48 24.81 5.34
C GLU A 79 4.93 26.12 4.78
N ILE A 80 5.75 27.18 4.72
CA ILE A 80 5.36 28.46 4.11
C ILE A 80 5.01 28.25 2.63
N MET A 81 5.83 27.47 1.90
CA MET A 81 5.59 27.16 0.50
C MET A 81 4.24 26.47 0.28
N LEU A 82 3.94 25.45 1.08
CA LEU A 82 2.67 24.73 1.00
C LEU A 82 1.50 25.57 1.49
N GLY A 83 1.67 26.36 2.54
CA GLY A 83 0.65 27.33 3.00
C GLY A 83 0.31 28.33 1.90
N HIS A 84 1.31 28.84 1.16
CA HIS A 84 1.12 29.70 0.01
C HIS A 84 0.37 28.99 -1.13
N LEU A 85 0.74 27.74 -1.44
CA LEU A 85 0.08 26.92 -2.47
C LEU A 85 -1.37 26.56 -2.12
N LEU A 86 -1.66 26.21 -0.87
CA LEU A 86 -3.00 25.84 -0.39
C LEU A 86 -3.89 27.08 -0.25
N GLY A 87 -3.35 28.18 0.26
CA GLY A 87 -4.06 29.44 0.50
C GLY A 87 -4.32 30.22 -0.78
N TRP A 88 -3.28 30.52 -1.55
CA TRP A 88 -3.36 31.42 -2.72
C TRP A 88 -3.27 30.68 -4.06
N GLY A 89 -3.01 29.38 -4.05
CA GLY A 89 -2.79 28.61 -5.28
C GLY A 89 -1.42 28.83 -5.91
N ASN A 90 -0.54 29.62 -5.29
CA ASN A 90 0.74 29.99 -5.87
C ASN A 90 1.78 30.18 -4.79
N PHE A 91 2.98 29.68 -5.04
CA PHE A 91 4.16 30.03 -4.28
C PHE A 91 5.11 30.86 -5.13
N TYR A 92 5.66 31.92 -4.55
CA TYR A 92 6.70 32.74 -5.15
C TYR A 92 7.89 32.77 -4.19
N GLY A 93 9.08 32.44 -4.66
CA GLY A 93 10.34 32.59 -3.93
C GLY A 93 11.29 33.49 -4.71
N GLN A 94 11.81 34.55 -4.10
CA GLN A 94 12.89 35.33 -4.68
C GLN A 94 14.17 34.51 -4.67
N LEU A 95 14.79 34.34 -5.84
CA LEU A 95 16.07 33.67 -5.99
C LEU A 95 17.19 34.68 -5.82
N ILE A 96 18.11 34.39 -4.90
CA ILE A 96 19.36 35.14 -4.74
C ILE A 96 20.46 34.30 -5.37
N THR A 97 21.05 34.81 -6.45
CA THR A 97 22.08 34.10 -7.21
C THR A 97 23.46 34.71 -7.02
N ASP A 98 24.50 33.89 -7.10
CA ASP A 98 25.87 34.38 -7.17
C ASP A 98 26.21 34.99 -8.56
N LYS A 99 27.44 35.48 -8.73
CA LYS A 99 27.91 36.05 -10.01
C LYS A 99 27.94 35.03 -11.17
N ARG A 100 27.83 33.74 -10.89
CA ARG A 100 27.82 32.65 -11.87
C ARG A 100 26.40 32.17 -12.19
N GLY A 101 25.37 32.72 -11.54
CA GLY A 101 23.97 32.33 -11.71
C GLY A 101 23.54 31.15 -10.84
N THR A 102 24.39 30.70 -9.90
CA THR A 102 24.05 29.62 -8.96
C THR A 102 23.15 30.19 -7.86
N VAL A 103 21.97 29.60 -7.65
CA VAL A 103 21.06 29.98 -6.56
C VAL A 103 21.69 29.67 -5.20
N GLN A 104 21.85 30.70 -4.37
CA GLN A 104 22.37 30.60 -3.00
C GLN A 104 21.26 30.60 -1.96
N GLU A 105 20.18 31.36 -2.20
CA GLU A 105 19.09 31.51 -1.22
C GLU A 105 17.74 31.69 -1.92
N ILE A 106 16.69 31.32 -1.20
CA ILE A 106 15.30 31.45 -1.64
C ILE A 106 14.48 32.10 -0.53
N TYR A 107 13.98 33.31 -0.78
CA TYR A 107 13.12 34.04 0.16
C TYR A 107 11.65 33.95 -0.26
N PRO A 108 10.75 33.44 0.60
CA PRO A 108 9.34 33.36 0.26
C PRO A 108 8.73 34.77 0.12
N LEU A 109 8.04 35.00 -0.99
CA LEU A 109 7.29 36.22 -1.24
C LEU A 109 5.80 35.94 -1.11
N ARG A 110 5.13 36.80 -0.33
CA ARG A 110 3.69 36.76 -0.12
C ARG A 110 2.88 36.84 -1.44
N PRO A 111 2.06 35.84 -1.79
CA PRO A 111 1.36 35.80 -3.08
C PRO A 111 0.31 36.92 -3.29
N ASP A 112 -0.33 37.41 -2.23
CA ASP A 112 -1.31 38.51 -2.28
C ASP A 112 -0.70 39.84 -2.78
N LYS A 113 0.62 39.97 -2.70
CA LYS A 113 1.39 41.15 -3.12
C LYS A 113 2.03 40.99 -4.51
N MET A 114 1.86 39.84 -5.17
CA MET A 114 2.48 39.52 -6.45
C MET A 114 1.50 39.67 -7.62
N GLU A 115 1.87 40.43 -8.66
CA GLU A 115 1.13 40.55 -9.91
C GLU A 115 1.95 39.90 -11.04
N VAL A 116 1.34 38.97 -11.79
CA VAL A 116 2.03 38.28 -12.90
C VAL A 116 1.43 38.74 -14.22
N THR A 117 2.30 39.11 -15.17
CA THR A 117 1.91 39.50 -16.53
C THR A 117 2.87 38.92 -17.56
N ARG A 118 2.54 39.07 -18.85
CA ARG A 118 3.49 38.83 -19.94
C ARG A 118 3.87 40.14 -20.61
N VAL A 119 5.17 40.36 -20.79
CA VAL A 119 5.71 41.48 -21.56
C VAL A 119 6.55 40.90 -22.68
N LYS A 120 6.19 41.18 -23.95
CA LYS A 120 6.87 40.64 -25.14
C LYS A 120 6.99 39.11 -25.15
N GLY A 121 6.00 38.41 -24.60
CA GLY A 121 5.96 36.94 -24.54
C GLY A 121 6.56 36.34 -23.26
N GLU A 122 7.39 37.08 -22.52
CA GLU A 122 8.05 36.61 -21.30
C GLU A 122 7.22 36.91 -20.05
N LYS A 123 7.25 35.99 -19.07
CA LYS A 123 6.60 36.20 -17.76
C LYS A 123 7.37 37.24 -16.96
N VAL A 124 6.66 38.21 -16.42
CA VAL A 124 7.18 39.27 -15.55
C VAL A 124 6.38 39.32 -14.26
N TYR A 125 7.08 39.48 -13.15
CA TYR A 125 6.54 39.47 -11.80
C TYR A 125 6.69 40.86 -11.17
N ALA A 126 5.59 41.48 -10.76
CA ALA A 126 5.59 42.77 -10.08
C ALA A 126 5.18 42.57 -8.62
N TYR A 127 6.11 42.78 -7.70
CA TYR A 127 5.91 42.63 -6.27
C TYR A 127 5.74 43.99 -5.57
N ASN A 128 4.66 44.13 -4.80
CA ASN A 128 4.47 45.28 -3.92
C ASN A 128 5.24 45.06 -2.62
N THR A 129 6.38 45.73 -2.47
CA THR A 129 7.19 45.68 -1.25
C THR A 129 6.45 46.27 -0.06
N VAL A 130 6.92 45.97 1.17
CA VAL A 130 6.35 46.50 2.41
C VAL A 130 6.37 48.04 2.42
N ASP A 131 7.39 48.64 1.82
CA ASP A 131 7.57 50.09 1.70
C ASP A 131 6.67 50.75 0.63
N GLY A 132 5.73 50.00 0.04
CA GLY A 132 4.82 50.49 -0.99
C GLY A 132 5.44 50.66 -2.38
N ARG A 133 6.73 50.32 -2.56
CA ARG A 133 7.39 50.36 -3.88
C ARG A 133 7.05 49.09 -4.67
N LYS A 134 6.90 49.24 -5.99
CA LYS A 134 6.82 48.11 -6.92
C LYS A 134 8.22 47.69 -7.35
N ARG A 135 8.60 46.45 -7.03
CA ARG A 135 9.80 45.82 -7.57
C ARG A 135 9.39 44.86 -8.67
N VAL A 136 10.05 44.95 -9.81
CA VAL A 136 9.82 44.04 -10.95
C VAL A 136 10.92 43.00 -10.95
N PHE A 137 10.53 41.74 -11.12
CA PHE A 137 11.41 40.60 -11.25
C PHE A 137 11.18 39.91 -12.59
N LEU A 138 12.28 39.41 -13.16
CA LEU A 138 12.29 38.56 -14.33
C LEU A 138 11.99 37.11 -13.96
N LYS A 139 11.78 36.28 -14.99
CA LYS A 139 11.49 34.85 -14.84
C LYS A 139 12.55 34.11 -14.03
N ASP A 140 13.82 34.43 -14.24
CA ASP A 140 14.94 33.70 -13.64
C ASP A 140 15.27 34.20 -12.22
N GLU A 141 14.60 35.26 -11.75
CA GLU A 141 14.77 35.82 -10.39
C GLU A 141 13.69 35.31 -9.41
N ILE A 142 12.69 34.57 -9.90
CA ILE A 142 11.54 34.11 -9.12
C ILE A 142 11.30 32.62 -9.37
N LEU A 143 11.35 31.84 -8.29
CA LEU A 143 10.77 30.51 -8.25
C LEU A 143 9.25 30.63 -8.13
N HIS A 144 8.53 30.31 -9.19
CA HIS A 144 7.07 30.30 -9.19
C HIS A 144 6.53 28.88 -9.31
N ILE A 145 5.79 28.44 -8.29
CA ILE A 145 5.09 27.15 -8.30
C ILE A 145 3.58 27.42 -8.34
N PRO A 146 2.91 27.23 -9.48
CA PRO A 146 1.46 27.37 -9.59
C PRO A 146 0.74 26.06 -9.26
N ALA A 147 -0.38 26.16 -8.55
CA ALA A 147 -1.36 25.10 -8.43
C ALA A 147 -2.20 24.95 -9.72
N PHE A 148 -3.29 24.20 -9.66
CA PHE A 148 -4.21 24.01 -10.78
C PHE A 148 -4.70 25.36 -11.36
N SER A 149 -4.63 25.52 -12.67
CA SER A 149 -5.10 26.70 -13.42
C SER A 149 -5.53 26.29 -14.82
N PHE A 150 -6.44 27.06 -15.44
CA PHE A 150 -6.82 26.85 -16.85
C PHE A 150 -5.88 27.55 -17.84
N ASP A 151 -5.15 28.59 -17.42
CA ASP A 151 -4.30 29.40 -18.28
C ASP A 151 -2.80 29.12 -18.15
N GLY A 152 -2.39 28.32 -17.14
CA GLY A 152 -0.98 28.04 -16.84
C GLY A 152 -0.17 29.28 -16.40
N MET A 153 -0.83 30.41 -16.14
CA MET A 153 -0.18 31.65 -15.72
C MET A 153 -0.15 31.77 -14.21
N ILE A 154 -1.30 31.58 -13.54
CA ILE A 154 -1.46 31.71 -12.09
C ILE A 154 -2.38 30.58 -11.62
N GLY A 155 -1.95 29.82 -10.62
CA GLY A 155 -2.76 28.81 -9.94
C GLY A 155 -3.98 29.39 -9.24
N TYR A 156 -5.11 28.70 -9.28
CA TYR A 156 -6.31 29.08 -8.54
C TYR A 156 -6.18 28.76 -7.06
N SER A 157 -6.54 29.75 -6.23
CA SER A 157 -6.68 29.56 -4.80
C SER A 157 -7.85 28.61 -4.50
N ARG A 158 -7.58 27.52 -3.78
CA ARG A 158 -8.65 26.63 -3.29
C ARG A 158 -9.61 27.38 -2.37
N ILE A 159 -9.09 28.30 -1.55
CA ILE A 159 -9.88 29.18 -0.69
C ILE A 159 -10.83 30.07 -1.51
N ALA A 160 -10.34 30.70 -2.58
CA ALA A 160 -11.18 31.51 -3.47
C ALA A 160 -12.30 30.67 -4.11
N MET A 161 -11.97 29.45 -4.55
CA MET A 161 -12.95 28.53 -5.15
C MET A 161 -13.98 28.01 -4.13
N MET A 162 -13.59 27.85 -2.86
CA MET A 162 -14.46 27.38 -1.78
C MET A 162 -15.07 28.49 -0.92
N ARG A 163 -14.90 29.77 -1.30
CA ARG A 163 -15.31 30.92 -0.48
C ARG A 163 -16.75 30.85 0.01
N ASN A 164 -17.67 30.29 -0.77
CA ASN A 164 -19.07 30.16 -0.39
C ASN A 164 -19.28 29.11 0.72
N ALA A 165 -18.58 27.98 0.67
CA ALA A 165 -18.63 26.97 1.74
C ALA A 165 -17.99 27.50 3.03
N ILE A 166 -16.86 28.19 2.92
CA ILE A 166 -16.17 28.86 4.04
C ILE A 166 -17.07 29.95 4.65
N GLY A 167 -17.68 30.78 3.81
CA GLY A 167 -18.61 31.83 4.23
C GLY A 167 -19.87 31.28 4.90
N LEU A 168 -20.37 30.13 4.44
CA LEU A 168 -21.49 29.42 5.09
C LEU A 168 -21.08 28.86 6.45
N ALA A 169 -19.92 28.21 6.56
CA ALA A 169 -19.40 27.69 7.82
C ALA A 169 -19.31 28.80 8.88
N ARG A 170 -18.71 29.92 8.48
CA ARG A 170 -18.52 31.09 9.33
C ARG A 170 -19.85 31.75 9.72
N ALA A 171 -20.80 31.81 8.80
CA ALA A 171 -22.16 32.29 9.11
C ALA A 171 -22.88 31.36 10.10
N ALA A 172 -22.73 30.04 9.96
CA ALA A 172 -23.30 29.05 10.87
C ALA A 172 -22.66 29.13 12.27
N GLU A 173 -21.33 29.25 12.36
CA GLU A 173 -20.62 29.46 13.63
C GLU A 173 -21.03 30.78 14.29
N ASN A 174 -21.15 31.87 13.52
CA ASN A 174 -21.62 33.17 14.02
C ASN A 174 -23.06 33.09 14.53
N PHE A 175 -23.94 32.39 13.81
CA PHE A 175 -25.31 32.14 14.24
C PHE A 175 -25.34 31.34 15.54
N GLY A 176 -24.65 30.20 15.59
CA GLY A 176 -24.55 29.36 16.79
C GLY A 176 -23.98 30.13 17.99
N SER A 177 -22.89 30.88 17.79
CA SER A 177 -22.27 31.71 18.83
C SER A 177 -23.25 32.75 19.39
N LYS A 178 -24.02 33.43 18.54
CA LYS A 178 -25.05 34.38 18.97
C LYS A 178 -26.22 33.70 19.66
N PHE A 179 -26.65 32.55 19.15
CA PHE A 179 -27.74 31.75 19.71
C PHE A 179 -27.38 31.25 21.12
N PHE A 180 -26.21 30.63 21.30
CA PHE A 180 -25.74 30.16 22.60
C PHE A 180 -25.38 31.32 23.55
N LYS A 181 -24.82 32.43 23.05
CA LYS A 181 -24.64 33.66 23.84
C LYS A 181 -25.97 34.19 24.39
N ASN A 182 -27.07 33.93 23.68
CA ASN A 182 -28.43 34.27 24.09
C ASN A 182 -29.16 33.10 24.78
N ASP A 183 -28.43 32.19 25.45
CA ASP A 183 -29.02 31.10 26.25
C ASP A 183 -29.93 30.16 25.41
N ALA A 184 -29.59 29.97 24.13
CA ALA A 184 -30.36 29.19 23.16
C ALA A 184 -31.83 29.65 23.01
N ARG A 185 -32.12 30.93 23.32
CA ARG A 185 -33.47 31.48 23.18
C ARG A 185 -33.71 31.95 21.75
N PRO A 186 -34.82 31.53 21.12
CA PRO A 186 -35.21 32.05 19.81
C PRO A 186 -35.53 33.54 19.92
N GLY A 187 -35.54 34.23 18.77
CA GLY A 187 -36.03 35.60 18.70
C GLY A 187 -37.46 35.67 19.24
N VAL A 188 -37.82 36.78 19.87
CA VAL A 188 -39.16 37.01 20.40
C VAL A 188 -39.70 38.35 19.90
N ALA A 189 -40.98 38.38 19.58
CA ALA A 189 -41.74 39.61 19.39
C ALA A 189 -42.84 39.73 20.42
N LEU A 190 -43.04 40.95 20.88
CA LEU A 190 -44.20 41.30 21.70
C LEU A 190 -45.31 41.75 20.76
N LYS A 191 -46.44 41.05 20.82
CA LYS A 191 -47.65 41.37 20.07
C LYS A 191 -48.63 42.06 21.01
N SER A 192 -48.95 43.31 20.71
CA SER A 192 -49.99 44.08 21.40
C SER A 192 -51.30 44.05 20.60
N LYS A 193 -52.44 43.92 21.29
CA LYS A 193 -53.78 44.10 20.68
C LYS A 193 -54.15 45.57 20.48
N LYS A 194 -53.49 46.50 21.18
CA LYS A 194 -53.76 47.94 21.14
C LYS A 194 -52.64 48.66 20.36
N LYS A 195 -52.96 49.80 19.73
CA LYS A 195 -51.95 50.67 19.11
C LYS A 195 -51.18 51.39 20.23
N LEU A 196 -49.89 51.11 20.32
CA LEU A 196 -48.96 51.80 21.21
C LEU A 196 -48.49 53.12 20.59
N THR A 197 -48.24 54.13 21.42
CA THR A 197 -47.56 55.37 21.01
C THR A 197 -46.07 55.10 20.76
N PRO A 198 -45.37 55.93 19.96
CA PRO A 198 -43.93 55.77 19.72
C PRO A 198 -43.11 55.69 21.01
N ASP A 199 -43.43 56.54 22.00
CA ASP A 199 -42.77 56.55 23.31
C ASP A 199 -43.07 55.27 24.10
N GLY A 200 -44.31 54.78 24.06
CA GLY A 200 -44.71 53.53 24.71
C GLY A 200 -44.00 52.30 24.13
N ILE A 201 -43.75 52.27 22.80
CA ILE A 201 -42.98 51.20 22.16
C ILE A 201 -41.53 51.20 22.66
N GLN A 202 -40.93 52.38 22.81
CA GLN A 202 -39.55 52.51 23.25
C GLN A 202 -39.38 52.09 24.72
N MET A 203 -40.25 52.60 25.61
CA MET A 203 -40.24 52.21 27.03
C MET A 203 -40.44 50.71 27.22
N LEU A 204 -41.37 50.11 26.46
CA LEU A 204 -41.65 48.68 26.54
C LEU A 204 -40.50 47.82 26.01
N ARG A 205 -39.81 48.30 24.97
CA ARG A 205 -38.59 47.65 24.46
C ARG A 205 -37.47 47.70 25.50
N GLU A 206 -37.28 48.85 26.15
CA GLU A 206 -36.26 49.04 27.18
C GLU A 206 -36.53 48.18 28.42
N SER A 207 -37.77 48.17 28.92
CA SER A 207 -38.15 47.34 30.07
C SER A 207 -38.02 45.84 29.75
N PHE A 208 -38.39 45.43 28.54
CA PHE A 208 -38.21 44.04 28.11
C PHE A 208 -36.73 43.67 28.00
N MET A 209 -35.88 44.54 27.45
CA MET A 209 -34.43 44.32 27.41
C MET A 209 -33.82 44.31 28.81
N GLU A 210 -34.26 45.15 29.75
CA GLU A 210 -33.73 45.15 31.11
C GLU A 210 -34.00 43.83 31.85
N VAL A 211 -35.15 43.21 31.61
CA VAL A 211 -35.54 41.95 32.24
C VAL A 211 -34.96 40.73 31.53
N TYR A 212 -34.76 40.78 30.20
CA TYR A 212 -34.41 39.61 29.40
C TYR A 212 -33.03 39.66 28.73
N SER A 213 -32.33 40.79 28.71
CA SER A 213 -30.98 40.90 28.14
C SER A 213 -29.89 40.67 29.19
N GLY A 214 -28.80 39.99 28.82
CA GLY A 214 -27.65 39.78 29.70
C GLY A 214 -27.71 38.50 30.54
N GLN A 215 -26.54 37.90 30.76
CA GLN A 215 -26.39 36.61 31.45
C GLN A 215 -26.78 36.67 32.94
N GLU A 216 -26.81 37.87 33.53
CA GLU A 216 -27.18 38.09 34.94
C GLU A 216 -28.69 38.09 35.17
N ASN A 217 -29.47 38.29 34.11
CA ASN A 217 -30.93 38.32 34.16
C ASN A 217 -31.57 36.94 33.95
N ARG A 218 -30.78 35.87 34.10
CA ARG A 218 -31.27 34.49 34.08
C ARG A 218 -32.31 34.27 35.19
N TRP A 219 -33.38 33.54 34.87
CA TRP A 219 -34.47 33.17 35.78
C TRP A 219 -35.32 34.34 36.32
N LYS A 220 -35.13 35.57 35.83
CA LYS A 220 -36.06 36.65 36.12
C LYS A 220 -37.41 36.35 35.47
N VAL A 221 -38.46 36.42 36.28
CA VAL A 221 -39.84 36.28 35.80
C VAL A 221 -40.22 37.59 35.12
N GLY A 222 -40.36 37.56 33.80
CA GLY A 222 -40.95 38.68 33.07
C GLY A 222 -42.46 38.68 33.26
N VAL A 223 -42.98 39.81 33.71
CA VAL A 223 -44.41 40.07 33.79
C VAL A 223 -44.80 40.84 32.53
N LEU A 224 -45.73 40.28 31.75
CA LEU A 224 -46.33 40.97 30.61
C LEU A 224 -47.58 41.71 31.07
N GLU A 225 -47.73 42.96 30.66
CA GLU A 225 -48.94 43.74 30.92
C GLU A 225 -50.16 43.17 30.17
N GLU A 226 -51.36 43.53 30.62
CA GLU A 226 -52.62 43.06 30.06
C GLU A 226 -52.70 43.32 28.53
N ASP A 227 -53.17 42.32 27.77
CA ASP A 227 -53.22 42.31 26.29
C ASP A 227 -51.88 42.23 25.53
N MET A 228 -50.78 41.83 26.19
CA MET A 228 -49.50 41.56 25.53
C MET A 228 -49.21 40.05 25.42
N ASP A 229 -48.99 39.58 24.19
CA ASP A 229 -48.60 38.19 23.91
C ASP A 229 -47.12 38.14 23.48
N LEU A 230 -46.36 37.18 24.00
CA LEU A 230 -45.00 36.90 23.52
C LEU A 230 -45.07 35.83 22.42
N VAL A 231 -44.62 36.20 21.22
CA VAL A 231 -44.55 35.32 20.06
C VAL A 231 -43.08 35.02 19.77
N THR A 232 -42.70 33.75 19.78
CA THR A 232 -41.36 33.34 19.35
C THR A 232 -41.26 33.47 17.83
N ILE A 233 -40.30 34.27 17.37
CA ILE A 233 -39.93 34.41 15.95
C ILE A 233 -38.67 33.58 15.73
N GLY A 234 -38.84 32.45 15.07
CA GLY A 234 -37.75 31.57 14.62
C GLY A 234 -38.01 30.12 14.96
N LEU A 235 -37.60 29.22 14.06
CA LEU A 235 -37.42 27.82 14.45
C LEU A 235 -36.18 27.75 15.34
N PRO A 236 -36.25 27.18 16.54
CA PRO A 236 -35.07 26.67 17.20
C PRO A 236 -34.39 25.70 16.23
N PRO A 237 -33.08 25.80 15.98
CA PRO A 237 -32.40 24.70 15.31
C PRO A 237 -32.66 23.44 16.14
N GLU A 238 -33.25 22.41 15.54
CA GLU A 238 -33.14 21.08 16.13
C GLU A 238 -31.64 20.78 16.17
N ASP A 239 -31.10 20.45 17.34
CA ASP A 239 -29.66 20.29 17.54
C ASP A 239 -29.04 19.36 16.47
N ALA A 240 -29.79 18.36 16.02
CA ALA A 240 -29.45 17.45 14.92
C ALA A 240 -29.19 18.17 13.58
N GLN A 241 -30.05 19.10 13.14
CA GLN A 241 -29.89 19.80 11.86
C GLN A 241 -28.70 20.78 11.86
N PHE A 242 -28.41 21.41 13.00
CA PHE A 242 -27.26 22.29 13.14
C PHE A 242 -25.95 21.50 13.05
N ILE A 243 -25.86 20.37 13.76
CA ILE A 243 -24.72 19.45 13.69
C ILE A 243 -24.55 18.88 12.28
N GLU A 244 -25.64 18.48 11.63
CA GLU A 244 -25.61 17.97 10.24
C GLU A 244 -25.05 19.01 9.26
N THR A 245 -25.42 20.29 9.43
CA THR A 245 -24.90 21.40 8.61
C THR A 245 -23.39 21.58 8.82
N GLN A 246 -22.90 21.44 10.05
CA GLN A 246 -21.46 21.51 10.35
C GLN A 246 -20.72 20.32 9.74
N ASN A 247 -21.23 19.10 9.90
CA ASN A 247 -20.65 17.88 9.33
C ASN A 247 -20.61 17.93 7.80
N TRP A 248 -21.67 18.44 7.16
CA TRP A 248 -21.69 18.68 5.72
C TRP A 248 -20.58 19.65 5.29
N THR A 249 -20.38 20.71 6.07
CA THR A 249 -19.37 21.73 5.78
C THR A 249 -17.95 21.19 5.89
N ILE A 250 -17.66 20.40 6.93
CA ILE A 250 -16.38 19.68 7.08
C ILE A 250 -16.16 18.75 5.87
N THR A 251 -17.20 18.07 5.41
CA THR A 251 -17.13 17.20 4.23
C THR A 251 -16.78 17.97 2.94
N GLN A 252 -17.28 19.20 2.77
CA GLN A 252 -16.89 20.03 1.63
C GLN A 252 -15.40 20.40 1.67
N PHE A 253 -14.86 20.72 2.85
CA PHE A 253 -13.44 21.04 3.00
C PHE A 253 -12.56 19.82 2.76
N ALA A 254 -12.94 18.66 3.29
CA ALA A 254 -12.27 17.39 3.03
C ALA A 254 -12.16 17.11 1.51
N ARG A 255 -13.27 17.27 0.77
CA ARG A 255 -13.30 17.14 -0.70
C ARG A 255 -12.41 18.18 -1.39
N GLY A 256 -12.47 19.42 -0.93
CA GLY A 256 -11.71 20.54 -1.49
C GLY A 256 -10.19 20.40 -1.35
N PHE A 257 -9.72 19.86 -0.23
CA PHE A 257 -8.31 19.60 0.02
C PHE A 257 -7.86 18.19 -0.39
N ARG A 258 -8.82 17.31 -0.68
CA ARG A 258 -8.63 15.86 -0.90
C ARG A 258 -8.08 15.15 0.33
N ILE A 259 -8.57 15.49 1.50
CA ILE A 259 -8.16 14.84 2.76
C ILE A 259 -9.24 13.84 3.16
N PRO A 260 -8.89 12.61 3.54
CA PRO A 260 -9.86 11.68 4.11
C PRO A 260 -10.52 12.23 5.36
N LEU A 261 -11.82 11.95 5.54
CA LEU A 261 -12.61 12.47 6.66
C LEU A 261 -12.07 12.04 8.04
N PHE A 262 -11.53 10.83 8.16
CA PHE A 262 -11.00 10.32 9.43
C PHE A 262 -9.80 11.14 9.93
N MET A 263 -9.00 11.73 9.03
CA MET A 263 -7.89 12.60 9.40
C MET A 263 -8.36 13.96 9.95
N LEU A 264 -9.60 14.36 9.64
CA LEU A 264 -10.25 15.55 10.22
C LEU A 264 -11.07 15.22 11.48
N GLY A 265 -10.90 14.02 12.05
CA GLY A 265 -11.60 13.58 13.27
C GLY A 265 -13.03 13.10 13.04
N MET A 266 -13.48 12.96 11.79
CA MET A 266 -14.80 12.42 11.47
C MET A 266 -14.71 10.91 11.19
N THR A 267 -15.05 10.10 12.19
CA THR A 267 -15.01 8.63 12.12
C THR A 267 -16.39 7.98 11.97
N GLU A 268 -17.47 8.76 12.07
CA GLU A 268 -18.85 8.28 11.95
C GLU A 268 -19.10 7.65 10.56
N GLY A 269 -19.53 6.39 10.55
CA GLY A 269 -19.80 5.61 9.33
C GLY A 269 -18.64 4.75 8.81
N SER A 270 -17.44 4.83 9.40
CA SER A 270 -16.33 3.94 9.07
C SER A 270 -16.33 2.69 9.97
N SER A 271 -17.12 1.69 9.60
CA SER A 271 -17.17 0.37 10.26
C SER A 271 -15.92 -0.51 10.03
N ASN A 272 -14.91 -0.03 9.31
CA ASN A 272 -13.69 -0.77 8.96
C ASN A 272 -12.49 -0.41 9.85
N TRP A 273 -12.65 -0.50 11.17
CA TRP A 273 -11.53 -0.33 12.10
C TRP A 273 -10.62 -1.58 12.02
N GLY A 274 -9.38 -1.42 11.53
CA GLY A 274 -8.40 -2.48 11.36
C GLY A 274 -7.84 -2.57 9.94
N SER A 275 -8.49 -3.33 9.05
CA SER A 275 -7.97 -3.64 7.71
C SER A 275 -8.18 -2.53 6.65
N GLY A 276 -9.06 -1.57 6.91
CA GLY A 276 -9.36 -0.49 5.96
C GLY A 276 -8.50 0.76 6.12
N ILE A 277 -7.90 1.00 7.29
CA ILE A 277 -7.17 2.24 7.60
C ILE A 277 -5.90 2.34 6.75
N ASP A 278 -5.11 1.27 6.68
CA ASP A 278 -3.89 1.22 5.87
C ASP A 278 -4.18 1.53 4.39
N SER A 279 -5.30 1.01 3.87
CA SER A 279 -5.73 1.30 2.50
C SER A 279 -6.11 2.77 2.28
N GLN A 280 -6.68 3.42 3.31
CA GLN A 280 -7.03 4.83 3.28
C GLN A 280 -5.82 5.76 3.46
N GLU A 281 -4.83 5.35 4.26
CA GLU A 281 -3.53 6.03 4.35
C GLU A 281 -2.78 5.95 3.03
N GLN A 282 -2.71 4.76 2.40
CA GLN A 282 -2.12 4.62 1.06
C GLN A 282 -2.84 5.50 0.03
N TRP A 283 -4.17 5.56 0.07
CA TRP A 283 -4.96 6.45 -0.78
C TRP A 283 -4.58 7.92 -0.57
N TYR A 284 -4.42 8.36 0.69
CA TYR A 284 -4.00 9.72 1.03
C TYR A 284 -2.61 10.05 0.48
N VAL A 285 -1.63 9.15 0.66
CA VAL A 285 -0.28 9.35 0.09
C VAL A 285 -0.35 9.45 -1.43
N ALA A 286 -1.08 8.55 -2.08
CA ALA A 286 -1.14 8.46 -3.54
C ALA A 286 -1.89 9.64 -4.20
N HIS A 287 -2.99 10.10 -3.59
CA HIS A 287 -3.91 11.05 -4.22
C HIS A 287 -3.86 12.47 -3.65
N THR A 288 -3.27 12.64 -2.48
CA THR A 288 -3.18 13.95 -1.80
C THR A 288 -1.74 14.42 -1.78
N LEU A 289 -0.82 13.66 -1.18
CA LEU A 289 0.57 14.07 -1.02
C LEU A 289 1.34 14.06 -2.34
N ARG A 290 1.29 12.94 -3.07
CA ARG A 290 2.08 12.75 -4.30
C ARG A 290 1.85 13.83 -5.36
N PRO A 291 0.61 14.27 -5.66
CA PRO A 291 0.41 15.37 -6.61
C PRO A 291 1.02 16.71 -6.17
N TRP A 292 1.12 16.96 -4.86
CA TRP A 292 1.77 18.16 -4.34
C TRP A 292 3.29 18.07 -4.40
N THR A 293 3.86 16.94 -3.96
CA THR A 293 5.32 16.73 -4.00
C THR A 293 5.84 16.74 -5.43
N THR A 294 5.20 16.03 -6.35
CA THR A 294 5.60 16.00 -7.77
C THR A 294 5.54 17.39 -8.40
N ARG A 295 4.51 18.18 -8.10
CA ARG A 295 4.43 19.57 -8.57
C ARG A 295 5.62 20.41 -8.10
N ILE A 296 5.98 20.26 -6.83
CA ILE A 296 7.11 20.98 -6.23
C ILE A 296 8.41 20.52 -6.88
N GLU A 297 8.67 19.21 -6.93
CA GLU A 297 9.85 18.58 -7.54
C GLU A 297 10.05 19.05 -8.99
N GLU A 298 9.02 18.91 -9.84
CA GLU A 298 9.09 19.30 -11.24
C GLU A 298 9.33 20.81 -11.41
N SER A 299 8.71 21.64 -10.56
CA SER A 299 8.90 23.09 -10.62
C SER A 299 10.32 23.51 -10.20
N LEU A 300 10.89 22.85 -9.19
CA LEU A 300 12.28 23.06 -8.76
C LEU A 300 13.26 22.58 -9.82
N ASN A 301 13.04 21.40 -10.40
CA ASN A 301 13.84 20.87 -11.51
C ASN A 301 13.83 21.81 -12.73
N LEU A 302 12.69 22.44 -13.01
CA LEU A 302 12.53 23.34 -14.15
C LEU A 302 13.13 24.75 -13.92
N GLN A 303 13.19 25.24 -12.67
CA GLN A 303 13.53 26.64 -12.40
C GLN A 303 14.84 26.84 -11.64
N ILE A 304 15.28 25.87 -10.83
CA ILE A 304 16.55 25.96 -10.09
C ILE A 304 17.69 25.35 -10.90
N LEU A 305 17.48 24.18 -11.51
CA LEU A 305 18.53 23.53 -12.29
C LEU A 305 18.68 24.18 -13.66
N LEU A 306 19.92 24.41 -14.05
CA LEU A 306 20.24 24.87 -15.41
C LEU A 306 19.86 23.79 -16.44
N PRO A 307 19.54 24.16 -17.69
CA PRO A 307 19.12 23.19 -18.71
C PRO A 307 20.06 21.99 -18.87
N ASP A 308 21.38 22.22 -18.79
CA ASP A 308 22.39 21.16 -18.90
C ASP A 308 22.44 20.26 -17.66
N GLU A 309 22.17 20.80 -16.47
CA GLU A 309 22.18 20.07 -15.21
C GLU A 309 20.96 19.15 -15.05
N ARG A 310 19.83 19.46 -15.71
CA ARG A 310 18.57 18.68 -15.61
C ARG A 310 18.68 17.25 -16.13
N ARG A 311 19.68 16.97 -16.96
CA ARG A 311 19.95 15.60 -17.42
C ARG A 311 20.53 14.74 -16.30
N ASP A 312 21.37 15.35 -15.47
CA ASP A 312 22.20 14.64 -14.51
C ASP A 312 21.70 14.81 -13.08
N TYR A 313 20.86 15.81 -12.79
CA TYR A 313 20.36 16.10 -11.45
C TYR A 313 18.84 16.28 -11.42
N PHE A 314 18.22 15.87 -10.32
CA PHE A 314 16.80 16.10 -10.05
C PHE A 314 16.49 16.10 -8.55
N PHE A 315 15.47 16.85 -8.15
CA PHE A 315 14.91 16.87 -6.81
C PHE A 315 13.81 15.82 -6.66
N GLU A 316 13.78 15.14 -5.52
CA GLU A 316 12.78 14.11 -5.19
C GLU A 316 12.52 14.09 -3.67
N HIS A 317 11.25 13.98 -3.26
CA HIS A 317 10.88 13.69 -1.88
C HIS A 317 11.00 12.20 -1.57
N LEU A 318 11.52 11.89 -0.38
CA LEU A 318 11.60 10.52 0.11
C LEU A 318 10.33 10.10 0.87
N PHE A 319 9.46 9.34 0.21
CA PHE A 319 8.25 8.75 0.79
C PHE A 319 8.48 7.51 1.65
N ALA A 320 9.71 6.97 1.67
CA ALA A 320 10.02 5.71 2.33
C ALA A 320 9.71 5.72 3.83
N ASP A 321 9.72 6.89 4.47
CA ASP A 321 9.43 7.03 5.90
C ASP A 321 7.92 6.99 6.21
N LEU A 322 7.07 7.40 5.27
CA LEU A 322 5.62 7.44 5.44
C LEU A 322 4.95 6.09 5.12
N LEU A 323 5.53 5.31 4.20
CA LEU A 323 5.03 3.99 3.78
C LEU A 323 5.61 2.82 4.61
N ARG A 324 6.15 3.07 5.80
CA ARG A 324 6.80 2.03 6.63
C ARG A 324 5.83 1.00 7.20
N GLY A 325 4.56 1.37 7.40
CA GLY A 325 3.54 0.47 7.96
C GLY A 325 3.30 -0.79 7.13
N ASP A 326 3.55 -0.75 5.82
CA ASP A 326 3.34 -1.85 4.89
C ASP A 326 4.64 -2.51 4.39
N LEU A 327 5.77 -2.32 5.10
CA LEU A 327 7.06 -2.89 4.69
C LEU A 327 6.99 -4.42 4.54
N SER A 328 6.30 -5.13 5.44
CA SER A 328 6.16 -6.60 5.35
C SER A 328 5.44 -6.99 4.07
N THR A 329 4.24 -6.47 3.83
CA THR A 329 3.44 -6.83 2.65
C THR A 329 4.10 -6.39 1.35
N ARG A 330 4.78 -5.23 1.34
CA ARG A 330 5.50 -4.73 0.16
C ARG A 330 6.73 -5.58 -0.17
N TYR A 331 7.52 -5.97 0.84
CA TYR A 331 8.64 -6.88 0.64
C TYR A 331 8.16 -8.30 0.29
N GLU A 332 7.06 -8.78 0.85
CA GLU A 332 6.41 -10.02 0.44
C GLU A 332 5.94 -9.96 -1.02
N ALA A 333 5.39 -8.81 -1.46
CA ALA A 333 5.01 -8.59 -2.84
C ALA A 333 6.25 -8.58 -3.77
N TYR A 334 7.37 -7.98 -3.37
CA TYR A 334 8.62 -8.05 -4.13
C TYR A 334 9.18 -9.47 -4.17
N VAL A 335 9.15 -10.22 -3.07
CA VAL A 335 9.57 -11.63 -3.06
C VAL A 335 8.71 -12.44 -4.03
N LYS A 336 7.39 -12.25 -4.03
CA LYS A 336 6.48 -12.89 -5.00
C LYS A 336 6.78 -12.47 -6.44
N ALA A 337 7.03 -11.18 -6.69
CA ALA A 337 7.34 -10.67 -8.03
C ALA A 337 8.70 -11.17 -8.56
N ILE A 338 9.71 -11.24 -7.69
CA ILE A 338 11.05 -11.75 -7.99
C ILE A 338 11.01 -13.25 -8.24
N ASN A 339 10.31 -14.01 -7.39
CA ASN A 339 10.14 -15.44 -7.60
C ASN A 339 9.34 -15.74 -8.87
N ASN A 340 8.36 -14.92 -9.23
CA ASN A 340 7.60 -15.17 -10.47
C ASN A 340 8.33 -14.69 -11.74
N GLY A 341 9.56 -14.20 -11.63
CA GLY A 341 10.32 -13.64 -12.77
C GLY A 341 9.68 -12.40 -13.39
N ILE A 342 8.75 -11.74 -12.69
CA ILE A 342 8.08 -10.50 -13.13
C ILE A 342 8.99 -9.30 -12.87
N MET A 343 9.85 -9.38 -11.85
CA MET A 343 10.75 -8.32 -11.43
C MET A 343 12.12 -8.91 -11.08
N ASN A 344 13.21 -8.20 -11.33
CA ASN A 344 14.52 -8.59 -10.82
C ASN A 344 14.84 -7.89 -9.47
N PRO A 345 15.79 -8.41 -8.66
CA PRO A 345 16.16 -7.79 -7.40
C PRO A 345 16.58 -6.31 -7.50
N ASN A 346 17.24 -5.91 -8.59
CA ASN A 346 17.66 -4.52 -8.81
C ASN A 346 16.49 -3.58 -9.14
N GLU A 347 15.44 -4.07 -9.78
CA GLU A 347 14.18 -3.34 -10.04
C GLU A 347 13.42 -3.12 -8.73
N ALA A 348 13.36 -4.11 -7.85
CA ALA A 348 12.79 -3.94 -6.51
C ALA A 348 13.59 -2.90 -5.70
N ARG A 349 14.92 -2.97 -5.74
CA ARG A 349 15.80 -1.97 -5.10
C ARG A 349 15.63 -0.58 -5.69
N SER A 350 15.50 -0.47 -7.01
CA SER A 350 15.23 0.80 -7.70
C SER A 350 13.90 1.42 -7.23
N ARG A 351 12.85 0.62 -7.04
CA ARG A 351 11.56 1.07 -6.47
C ARG A 351 11.66 1.53 -5.02
N GLU A 352 12.52 0.88 -4.24
CA GLU A 352 12.84 1.30 -2.87
C GLU A 352 13.91 2.41 -2.80
N ASN A 353 14.25 3.04 -3.93
CA ASN A 353 15.28 4.07 -4.01
C ASN A 353 16.67 3.63 -3.50
N MET A 354 16.98 2.35 -3.60
CA MET A 354 18.25 1.74 -3.23
C MET A 354 19.12 1.49 -4.46
N ASN A 355 20.44 1.58 -4.28
CA ASN A 355 21.40 1.30 -5.34
C ASN A 355 21.36 -0.19 -5.74
N PRO A 356 21.43 -0.52 -7.04
CA PRO A 356 21.54 -1.90 -7.49
C PRO A 356 22.89 -2.51 -7.10
N TYR A 357 22.96 -3.84 -7.09
CA TYR A 357 24.18 -4.61 -6.86
C TYR A 357 24.50 -5.49 -8.06
N ALA A 358 25.77 -5.87 -8.20
CA ALA A 358 26.23 -6.73 -9.29
C ALA A 358 25.54 -8.11 -9.24
N GLY A 359 24.94 -8.54 -10.35
CA GLY A 359 24.18 -9.79 -10.45
C GLY A 359 22.69 -9.67 -10.07
N GLY A 360 22.23 -8.54 -9.54
CA GLY A 360 20.82 -8.31 -9.19
C GLY A 360 19.89 -8.00 -10.38
N ASP A 361 20.43 -7.86 -11.59
CA ASP A 361 19.63 -7.66 -12.82
C ASP A 361 19.13 -8.98 -13.42
N LEU A 362 19.60 -10.12 -12.88
CA LEU A 362 19.20 -11.44 -13.34
C LEU A 362 17.79 -11.77 -12.81
N TYR A 363 16.88 -12.14 -13.72
CA TYR A 363 15.58 -12.67 -13.34
C TYR A 363 15.76 -14.09 -12.82
N THR A 364 15.39 -14.28 -11.56
CA THR A 364 15.34 -15.60 -10.94
C THR A 364 13.96 -16.21 -11.18
N ARG A 365 13.92 -17.49 -11.54
CA ARG A 365 12.69 -18.29 -11.52
C ARG A 365 12.95 -19.51 -10.63
N PRO A 366 12.03 -19.89 -9.74
CA PRO A 366 12.09 -21.15 -9.02
C PRO A 366 12.32 -22.28 -10.02
N ALA A 367 13.31 -23.13 -9.73
CA ALA A 367 13.67 -24.27 -10.58
C ALA A 367 12.47 -25.20 -10.86
N ASN A 368 11.43 -25.15 -10.03
CA ASN A 368 10.22 -25.97 -10.13
C ASN A 368 9.16 -25.40 -11.10
N MET A 369 9.40 -24.28 -11.80
CA MET A 369 8.47 -23.73 -12.78
C MET A 369 8.79 -24.22 -14.20
N VAL A 370 8.05 -25.24 -14.66
CA VAL A 370 8.17 -25.78 -16.02
C VAL A 370 7.28 -24.98 -16.99
N PRO A 371 7.79 -24.51 -18.15
CA PRO A 371 6.94 -23.97 -19.21
C PRO A 371 6.01 -25.06 -19.76
N VAL A 372 4.75 -24.74 -20.06
CA VAL A 372 3.75 -25.69 -20.61
C VAL A 372 4.12 -26.20 -22.02
N THR A 373 5.19 -25.70 -22.63
CA THR A 373 5.65 -26.11 -23.97
C THR A 373 7.18 -26.13 -24.02
N GLY A 374 7.79 -27.31 -23.95
CA GLY A 374 9.22 -27.50 -24.21
C GLY A 374 9.77 -28.81 -23.66
N ASN A 375 10.18 -29.70 -24.56
CA ASN A 375 10.68 -31.05 -24.30
C ASN A 375 11.78 -31.13 -23.23
N ASN A 376 11.62 -32.12 -22.35
CA ASN A 376 12.57 -32.52 -21.30
C ASN A 376 13.96 -32.81 -21.89
N THR A 377 14.95 -32.01 -21.51
CA THR A 377 16.33 -32.51 -21.39
C THR A 377 16.56 -32.81 -19.91
N ALA A 378 16.79 -34.08 -19.62
CA ALA A 378 16.94 -34.66 -18.30
C ALA A 378 17.91 -33.86 -17.42
N SER A 379 17.42 -33.35 -16.30
CA SER A 379 18.25 -32.88 -15.19
C SER A 379 18.66 -34.09 -14.35
N THR A 380 19.96 -34.35 -14.28
CA THR A 380 20.61 -35.28 -13.35
C THR A 380 20.53 -34.74 -11.92
N ASP A 381 19.36 -34.85 -11.29
CA ASP A 381 19.15 -34.51 -9.88
C ASP A 381 18.81 -35.80 -9.11
N PRO A 382 19.68 -36.27 -8.17
CA PRO A 382 19.50 -37.54 -7.46
C PRO A 382 18.27 -37.57 -6.53
N THR A 383 17.54 -36.46 -6.40
CA THR A 383 16.26 -36.41 -5.66
C THR A 383 15.05 -36.80 -6.52
N ALA A 384 15.14 -36.77 -7.85
CA ALA A 384 14.06 -37.26 -8.71
C ALA A 384 13.99 -38.80 -8.70
N THR A 385 15.14 -39.48 -8.56
CA THR A 385 15.24 -40.94 -8.50
C THR A 385 14.48 -41.56 -7.31
N ASN A 386 14.28 -40.81 -6.23
CA ASN A 386 13.63 -41.30 -5.00
C ASN A 386 12.12 -41.03 -4.92
N ALA A 387 11.51 -40.39 -5.92
CA ALA A 387 10.07 -40.10 -5.89
C ALA A 387 9.20 -41.37 -5.97
N LEU A 388 9.68 -42.41 -6.65
CA LEU A 388 8.99 -43.69 -6.81
C LEU A 388 9.40 -44.75 -5.77
N GLU A 389 10.44 -44.50 -4.96
CA GLU A 389 10.92 -45.42 -3.92
C GLU A 389 9.82 -45.88 -2.93
N PRO A 390 8.92 -44.99 -2.45
CA PRO A 390 7.83 -45.42 -1.56
C PRO A 390 6.85 -46.38 -2.24
N LEU A 391 6.59 -46.19 -3.55
CA LEU A 391 5.70 -47.04 -4.33
C LEU A 391 6.33 -48.39 -4.63
N TRP A 392 7.63 -48.42 -4.93
CA TRP A 392 8.40 -49.66 -5.04
C TRP A 392 8.39 -50.45 -3.74
N LYS A 393 8.58 -49.77 -2.61
CA LYS A 393 8.49 -50.40 -1.28
C LYS A 393 7.10 -51.00 -1.02
N GLU A 394 6.03 -50.32 -1.43
CA GLU A 394 4.67 -50.85 -1.27
C GLU A 394 4.39 -52.05 -2.19
N ALA A 395 4.86 -52.03 -3.44
CA ALA A 395 4.74 -53.15 -4.37
C ALA A 395 5.53 -54.37 -3.87
N VAL A 396 6.77 -54.19 -3.42
CA VAL A 396 7.60 -55.26 -2.85
C VAL A 396 6.95 -55.87 -1.62
N ASN A 397 6.39 -55.05 -0.72
CA ASN A 397 5.65 -55.56 0.45
C ASN A 397 4.43 -56.40 0.06
N ARG A 398 3.70 -56.02 -1.01
CA ARG A 398 2.57 -56.82 -1.53
C ARG A 398 3.02 -58.16 -2.08
N VAL A 399 4.14 -58.18 -2.82
CA VAL A 399 4.74 -59.39 -3.36
C VAL A 399 5.14 -60.36 -2.23
N VAL A 400 5.98 -59.90 -1.30
CA VAL A 400 6.48 -60.74 -0.19
C VAL A 400 5.33 -61.23 0.69
N LYS A 401 4.34 -60.37 0.97
CA LYS A 401 3.18 -60.78 1.77
C LYS A 401 2.36 -61.88 1.08
N ARG A 402 2.17 -61.78 -0.24
CA ARG A 402 1.48 -62.84 -1.00
C ARG A 402 2.30 -64.12 -1.00
N GLU A 403 3.60 -64.03 -1.27
CA GLU A 403 4.54 -65.16 -1.28
C GLU A 403 4.45 -65.96 0.03
N LEU A 404 4.54 -65.29 1.17
CA LEU A 404 4.45 -65.91 2.49
C LEU A 404 3.07 -66.52 2.76
N ASN A 405 1.99 -65.87 2.35
CA ASN A 405 0.64 -66.41 2.54
C ASN A 405 0.40 -67.67 1.70
N ASP A 406 0.84 -67.66 0.43
CA ASP A 406 0.68 -68.79 -0.49
C ASP A 406 1.55 -69.97 -0.05
N LEU A 407 2.78 -69.71 0.41
CA LEU A 407 3.66 -70.72 1.02
C LEU A 407 3.07 -71.31 2.31
N GLN A 408 2.56 -70.49 3.23
CA GLN A 408 1.89 -70.97 4.45
C GLN A 408 0.66 -71.82 4.11
N GLY A 409 -0.07 -71.43 3.07
CA GLY A 409 -1.17 -72.22 2.52
C GLY A 409 -0.71 -73.57 1.98
N ALA A 410 0.38 -73.61 1.23
CA ALA A 410 0.94 -74.84 0.66
C ALA A 410 1.51 -75.78 1.72
N VAL A 411 2.21 -75.26 2.74
CA VAL A 411 2.72 -76.04 3.88
C VAL A 411 1.56 -76.75 4.59
N LYS A 412 0.46 -76.03 4.88
CA LYS A 412 -0.74 -76.61 5.48
C LYS A 412 -1.44 -77.65 4.59
N ARG A 413 -1.39 -77.46 3.27
CA ARG A 413 -2.07 -78.33 2.30
C ARG A 413 -1.35 -79.64 2.03
N PHE A 414 -0.01 -79.61 1.92
CA PHE A 414 0.79 -80.74 1.44
C PHE A 414 1.73 -81.32 2.52
N LEU A 415 2.49 -80.49 3.22
CA LEU A 415 3.52 -80.94 4.17
C LEU A 415 2.93 -81.45 5.49
N VAL A 416 1.90 -80.81 6.04
CA VAL A 416 1.20 -81.30 7.25
C VAL A 416 0.55 -82.67 7.03
N LYS A 417 0.30 -83.04 5.75
CA LYS A 417 -0.23 -84.36 5.36
C LYS A 417 0.86 -85.38 4.99
N GLY A 418 2.14 -85.01 5.08
CA GLY A 418 3.29 -85.87 4.80
C GLY A 418 3.70 -85.99 3.32
N ASN A 419 3.14 -85.17 2.42
CA ASN A 419 3.40 -85.26 0.98
C ASN A 419 4.50 -84.27 0.54
N LEU A 420 5.76 -84.61 0.79
CA LEU A 420 6.92 -83.78 0.45
C LEU A 420 7.08 -83.58 -1.07
N ASP A 421 6.94 -84.64 -1.87
CA ASP A 421 7.08 -84.59 -3.33
C ASP A 421 6.03 -83.69 -3.99
N GLU A 422 4.81 -83.65 -3.48
CA GLU A 422 3.75 -82.77 -3.98
C GLU A 422 4.01 -81.30 -3.63
N TYR A 423 4.59 -81.05 -2.44
CA TYR A 423 5.00 -79.71 -2.03
C TYR A 423 6.14 -79.18 -2.91
N GLN A 424 7.19 -79.98 -3.17
CA GLN A 424 8.28 -79.59 -4.05
C GLN A 424 7.80 -79.31 -5.48
N LYS A 425 6.91 -80.15 -6.02
CA LYS A 425 6.28 -79.90 -7.33
C LYS A 425 5.45 -78.61 -7.35
N TRP A 426 4.72 -78.34 -6.27
CA TRP A 426 3.95 -77.11 -6.12
C TRP A 426 4.87 -75.88 -6.06
N CYS A 427 5.94 -75.91 -5.26
CA CYS A 427 6.93 -74.83 -5.19
C CYS A 427 7.56 -74.57 -6.56
N GLY A 428 7.97 -75.63 -7.27
CA GLY A 428 8.50 -75.50 -8.62
C GLY A 428 7.53 -74.81 -9.59
N LYS A 429 6.24 -75.17 -9.56
CA LYS A 429 5.21 -74.52 -10.39
C LYS A 429 4.94 -73.07 -9.95
N PHE A 430 4.88 -72.82 -8.64
CA PHE A 430 4.60 -71.52 -8.07
C PHE A 430 5.68 -70.49 -8.44
N TYR A 431 6.96 -70.84 -8.27
CA TYR A 431 8.08 -69.94 -8.57
C TYR A 431 8.43 -69.84 -10.07
N SER A 432 7.94 -70.74 -10.92
CA SER A 432 8.18 -70.69 -12.38
C SER A 432 7.05 -70.04 -13.18
N VAL A 433 5.82 -69.99 -12.64
CA VAL A 433 4.65 -69.50 -13.38
C VAL A 433 3.83 -68.53 -12.53
N ASP A 434 3.17 -69.03 -11.48
CA ASP A 434 2.11 -68.29 -10.79
C ASP A 434 2.63 -67.02 -10.06
N HIS A 435 3.83 -67.10 -9.47
CA HIS A 435 4.42 -65.97 -8.75
C HIS A 435 5.13 -65.00 -9.69
N VAL A 436 5.73 -65.49 -10.79
CA VAL A 436 6.35 -64.67 -11.85
C VAL A 436 5.31 -63.73 -12.46
N GLU A 437 4.16 -64.27 -12.85
CA GLU A 437 3.07 -63.49 -13.44
C GLU A 437 2.55 -62.43 -12.46
N PHE A 438 2.47 -62.76 -11.16
CA PHE A 438 2.06 -61.78 -10.16
C PHE A 438 3.08 -60.66 -9.96
N MET A 439 4.37 -60.99 -9.84
CA MET A 439 5.43 -59.99 -9.68
C MET A 439 5.46 -59.05 -10.88
N SER A 440 5.37 -59.60 -12.09
CA SER A 440 5.30 -58.83 -13.34
C SER A 440 4.12 -57.85 -13.31
N ASN A 441 2.92 -58.32 -12.95
CA ASN A 441 1.74 -57.44 -12.84
C ASN A 441 1.84 -56.36 -11.75
N GLN A 442 2.60 -56.59 -10.67
CA GLN A 442 2.78 -55.58 -9.62
C GLN A 442 3.85 -54.55 -9.99
N PHE A 443 4.88 -54.94 -10.74
CA PHE A 443 5.99 -54.06 -11.09
C PHE A 443 5.79 -53.35 -12.43
N GLN A 444 5.05 -53.92 -13.38
CA GLN A 444 4.82 -53.34 -14.71
C GLN A 444 4.35 -51.87 -14.69
N PRO A 445 3.36 -51.47 -13.86
CA PRO A 445 2.94 -50.07 -13.82
C PRO A 445 4.01 -49.12 -13.27
N LEU A 446 4.92 -49.64 -12.44
CA LEU A 446 6.03 -48.87 -11.87
C LEU A 446 7.20 -48.77 -12.85
N ILE A 447 7.46 -49.83 -13.62
CA ILE A 447 8.40 -49.81 -14.76
C ILE A 447 7.93 -48.77 -15.77
N GLU A 448 6.68 -48.83 -16.22
CA GLU A 448 6.12 -47.86 -17.18
C GLU A 448 6.14 -46.42 -16.64
N ALA A 449 5.89 -46.22 -15.34
CA ALA A 449 6.00 -44.91 -14.72
C ALA A 449 7.46 -44.41 -14.69
N GLN A 450 8.41 -45.29 -14.39
CA GLN A 450 9.85 -44.98 -14.39
C GLN A 450 10.33 -44.62 -15.81
N ASP A 451 9.99 -45.43 -16.81
CA ASP A 451 10.34 -45.21 -18.21
C ASP A 451 9.76 -43.89 -18.75
N ASN A 452 8.49 -43.58 -18.45
CA ASN A 452 7.87 -42.32 -18.88
C ASN A 452 8.47 -41.09 -18.20
N LEU A 453 8.94 -41.22 -16.96
CA LEU A 453 9.51 -40.11 -16.20
C LEU A 453 10.99 -39.87 -16.55
N PHE A 454 11.75 -40.94 -16.80
CA PHE A 454 13.21 -40.88 -16.90
C PHE A 454 13.77 -41.34 -18.24
N GLY A 455 12.98 -41.99 -19.09
CA GLY A 455 13.38 -42.42 -20.44
C GLY A 455 14.26 -43.68 -20.49
N VAL A 456 14.48 -44.33 -19.34
CA VAL A 456 15.39 -45.45 -19.14
C VAL A 456 14.58 -46.74 -19.34
N GLY A 457 14.75 -47.48 -20.42
CA GLY A 457 13.95 -48.69 -20.69
C GLY A 457 14.22 -49.84 -19.73
N LEU A 458 13.63 -49.80 -18.53
CA LEU A 458 14.00 -50.66 -17.40
C LEU A 458 13.51 -52.11 -17.58
N ASP A 459 14.45 -53.06 -17.61
CA ASP A 459 14.15 -54.50 -17.61
C ASP A 459 14.50 -55.14 -16.25
N LEU A 460 13.48 -55.67 -15.57
CA LEU A 460 13.62 -56.35 -14.27
C LEU A 460 13.58 -57.87 -14.38
N GLU A 461 13.52 -58.46 -15.58
CA GLU A 461 13.37 -59.90 -15.78
C GLU A 461 14.53 -60.69 -15.13
N GLU A 462 15.78 -60.24 -15.30
CA GLU A 462 16.94 -60.90 -14.70
C GLU A 462 16.94 -60.81 -13.16
N VAL A 463 16.53 -59.66 -12.60
CA VAL A 463 16.46 -59.44 -11.14
C VAL A 463 15.41 -60.35 -10.51
N VAL A 464 14.23 -60.44 -11.12
CA VAL A 464 13.13 -61.31 -10.68
C VAL A 464 13.54 -62.78 -10.78
N ASN A 465 14.13 -63.21 -11.90
CA ASN A 465 14.55 -64.59 -12.09
C ASN A 465 15.64 -65.02 -11.09
N LYS A 466 16.62 -64.15 -10.79
CA LYS A 466 17.63 -64.40 -9.74
C LYS A 466 17.00 -64.46 -8.34
N TYR A 467 16.02 -63.60 -8.05
CA TYR A 467 15.30 -63.64 -6.78
C TYR A 467 14.58 -64.98 -6.60
N LEU A 468 13.74 -65.37 -7.56
CA LEU A 468 12.92 -66.59 -7.49
C LEU A 468 13.77 -67.87 -7.43
N THR A 469 14.83 -67.94 -8.23
CA THR A 469 15.74 -69.11 -8.22
C THR A 469 16.42 -69.27 -6.86
N SER A 470 16.83 -68.16 -6.24
CA SER A 470 17.41 -68.19 -4.89
C SER A 470 16.41 -68.62 -3.82
N ARG A 471 15.12 -68.32 -4.00
CA ARG A 471 14.07 -68.71 -3.04
C ARG A 471 13.78 -70.21 -3.15
N LEU A 472 13.62 -70.71 -4.38
CA LEU A 472 13.36 -72.11 -4.62
C LEU A 472 14.49 -73.01 -4.09
N SER A 473 15.75 -72.60 -4.22
CA SER A 473 16.89 -73.38 -3.71
C SER A 473 16.94 -73.46 -2.18
N VAL A 474 16.42 -72.45 -1.47
CA VAL A 474 16.39 -72.46 0.00
C VAL A 474 15.29 -73.36 0.53
N LEU A 475 14.17 -73.46 -0.17
CA LEU A 475 13.01 -74.25 0.28
C LEU A 475 13.17 -75.76 0.04
N ASP A 476 14.28 -76.20 -0.57
CA ASP A 476 14.48 -77.59 -0.93
C ASP A 476 14.86 -78.43 0.31
N GLY A 477 14.09 -79.50 0.55
CA GLY A 477 14.38 -80.49 1.59
C GLY A 477 14.10 -80.07 3.04
N MET A 478 13.49 -78.90 3.29
CA MET A 478 13.19 -78.41 4.64
C MET A 478 11.93 -79.07 5.25
N ASP A 479 11.95 -79.27 6.57
CA ASP A 479 10.77 -79.71 7.32
C ASP A 479 9.80 -78.56 7.68
N VAL A 480 8.65 -78.89 8.30
CA VAL A 480 7.60 -77.89 8.59
C VAL A 480 8.08 -76.81 9.57
N ASP A 481 8.88 -77.18 10.57
CA ASP A 481 9.34 -76.24 11.60
C ASP A 481 10.46 -75.34 11.05
N GLU A 482 11.36 -75.90 10.24
CA GLU A 482 12.37 -75.16 9.48
C GLU A 482 11.75 -74.16 8.51
N LEU A 483 10.70 -74.56 7.78
CA LEU A 483 9.98 -73.68 6.86
C LEU A 483 9.30 -72.53 7.60
N ASN A 484 8.59 -72.81 8.70
CA ASN A 484 7.93 -71.75 9.47
C ASN A 484 8.95 -70.73 10.02
N ASN A 485 10.07 -71.20 10.57
CA ASN A 485 11.14 -70.33 11.06
C ASN A 485 11.77 -69.50 9.93
N THR A 486 11.98 -70.11 8.76
CA THR A 486 12.51 -69.44 7.57
C THR A 486 11.56 -68.35 7.08
N MET A 487 10.26 -68.62 7.07
CA MET A 487 9.23 -67.67 6.66
C MET A 487 9.09 -66.49 7.63
N ASP A 488 9.21 -66.73 8.94
CA ASP A 488 9.21 -65.66 9.95
C ASP A 488 10.45 -64.74 9.82
N ALA A 489 11.61 -65.32 9.47
CA ALA A 489 12.80 -64.54 9.15
C ALA A 489 12.60 -63.72 7.86
N TRP A 490 12.06 -64.35 6.82
CA TRP A 490 11.80 -63.76 5.52
C TRP A 490 10.83 -62.58 5.58
N GLN A 491 9.82 -62.64 6.46
CA GLN A 491 8.90 -61.54 6.68
C GLN A 491 9.61 -60.23 7.07
N LYS A 492 10.78 -60.31 7.72
CA LYS A 492 11.55 -59.16 8.18
C LYS A 492 12.62 -58.71 7.19
N THR A 493 13.21 -59.65 6.44
CA THR A 493 14.40 -59.37 5.62
C THR A 493 14.10 -59.21 4.13
N LEU A 494 13.17 -59.99 3.58
CA LEU A 494 12.90 -60.01 2.13
C LEU A 494 12.45 -58.66 1.56
N PRO A 495 11.59 -57.86 2.23
CA PRO A 495 11.14 -56.61 1.65
C PRO A 495 12.27 -55.61 1.42
N THR A 496 13.29 -55.62 2.28
CA THR A 496 14.45 -54.74 2.14
C THR A 496 15.39 -55.27 1.06
N GLU A 497 15.68 -56.58 1.07
CA GLU A 497 16.60 -57.20 0.11
C GLU A 497 16.11 -57.09 -1.34
N LEU A 498 14.82 -57.35 -1.58
CA LEU A 498 14.24 -57.23 -2.92
C LEU A 498 14.18 -55.78 -3.39
N LEU A 499 13.87 -54.84 -2.49
CA LEU A 499 13.86 -53.42 -2.80
C LEU A 499 15.25 -52.89 -3.17
N GLU A 500 16.29 -53.27 -2.42
CA GLU A 500 17.68 -52.88 -2.72
C GLU A 500 18.13 -53.39 -4.10
N ARG A 501 17.78 -54.62 -4.47
CA ARG A 501 18.10 -55.18 -5.79
C ARG A 501 17.41 -54.43 -6.92
N ILE A 502 16.14 -54.07 -6.75
CA ILE A 502 15.38 -53.28 -7.75
C ILE A 502 15.97 -51.88 -7.87
N ILE A 503 16.23 -51.20 -6.75
CA ILE A 503 16.82 -49.86 -6.75
C ILE A 503 18.21 -49.88 -7.42
N THR A 504 19.02 -50.91 -7.16
CA THR A 504 20.35 -51.05 -7.78
C THR A 504 20.22 -51.19 -9.31
N ALA A 505 19.31 -52.02 -9.80
CA ALA A 505 19.07 -52.18 -11.24
C ALA A 505 18.59 -50.87 -11.90
N VAL A 506 17.71 -50.12 -11.24
CA VAL A 506 17.28 -48.79 -11.71
C VAL A 506 18.44 -47.81 -11.82
N HIS A 507 19.36 -47.83 -10.84
CA HIS A 507 20.55 -46.97 -10.88
C HIS A 507 21.56 -47.40 -11.94
N GLU A 508 21.74 -48.70 -12.19
CA GLU A 508 22.68 -49.21 -13.20
C GLU A 508 22.24 -48.81 -14.62
N GLU A 509 20.96 -48.94 -14.95
CA GLU A 509 20.42 -48.54 -16.25
C GLU A 509 20.46 -47.00 -16.45
N MET A 510 20.28 -46.22 -15.38
CA MET A 510 20.41 -44.75 -15.42
C MET A 510 21.83 -44.23 -15.67
N VAL A 511 22.87 -45.05 -15.51
CA VAL A 511 24.28 -44.64 -15.65
C VAL A 511 24.83 -44.95 -17.05
N TYR A 512 24.14 -45.80 -17.82
CA TYR A 512 24.61 -46.27 -19.14
C TYR A 512 24.03 -45.54 -20.36
N GLU A 513 22.97 -44.73 -20.19
CA GLU A 513 22.44 -43.77 -21.20
C GLU A 513 22.80 -42.32 -20.86
#